data_AF-A0A2V5U7S5-F1
#
_entry.id   AF-A0A2V5U7S5-F1
#
_cell.length_a   1.000
_cell.length_b   1.000
_cell.length_c   1.000
_cell.angle_alpha   90.00
_cell.angle_beta   90.00
_cell.angle_gamma   90.00
#
_symmetry.space_group_name_H-M   'P 1'
#
loop_
_entity.id
_entity.type
_entity.pdbx_description
1 polymer ?
#
loop_
_entity_poly.entity_id
_entity_poly.type
_entity_poly.pdbx_seq_one_letter_code
_entity_poly.pdbx_strand_id
1 'polypeptide(L)'
;MRKRALELARSWERELMDLRNQGRRNCIENIALRNTEITEACTEQSQDYITVHVEANLEDFTIDEKSGITVAGSKSDLVDFEEFWTFSRPVGPNRWKLTAVQQP
;
A
#
# COMPACT_ATOMS: atom_id res chain seq x y z
N MET A 1 -9.91 -6.86 -6.04
CA MET A 1 -9.01 -7.34 -7.14
C MET A 1 -7.61 -7.65 -6.60
N ARG A 2 -6.97 -8.79 -6.96
CA ARG A 2 -5.62 -9.19 -6.49
C ARG A 2 -4.53 -8.81 -7.51
N LYS A 3 -3.45 -8.16 -7.06
CA LYS A 3 -2.29 -7.80 -7.88
C LYS A 3 -1.00 -8.35 -7.25
N ARG A 4 -0.04 -8.78 -8.07
CA ARG A 4 1.27 -9.25 -7.57
C ARG A 4 2.15 -8.05 -7.20
N ALA A 5 3.03 -8.22 -6.21
CA ALA A 5 3.91 -7.15 -5.74
C ALA A 5 4.79 -6.54 -6.84
N LEU A 6 5.28 -7.34 -7.79
CA LEU A 6 6.07 -6.81 -8.90
C LEU A 6 5.23 -5.96 -9.87
N GLU A 7 3.98 -6.35 -10.10
CA GLU A 7 3.05 -5.58 -10.94
C GLU A 7 2.65 -4.28 -10.25
N LEU A 8 2.37 -4.35 -8.95
CA LEU A 8 2.10 -3.19 -8.09
C LEU A 8 3.27 -2.21 -8.05
N ALA A 9 4.49 -2.72 -7.83
CA ALA A 9 5.69 -1.88 -7.82
C ALA A 9 5.84 -1.13 -9.15
N ARG A 10 5.60 -1.80 -10.28
CA ARG A 10 5.65 -1.16 -11.62
C ARG A 10 4.50 -0.19 -11.87
N SER A 11 3.30 -0.40 -11.32
CA SER A 11 2.23 0.59 -11.44
C SER A 11 2.52 1.82 -10.58
N TRP A 12 2.90 1.62 -9.32
CA TRP A 12 3.25 2.71 -8.41
C TRP A 12 4.45 3.51 -8.90
N GLU A 13 5.48 2.87 -9.45
CA GLU A 13 6.62 3.58 -10.03
C GLU A 13 6.19 4.49 -11.18
N ARG A 14 5.30 4.02 -12.06
CA ARG A 14 4.74 4.85 -13.15
C ARG A 14 3.91 6.00 -12.61
N GLU A 15 3.01 5.74 -11.66
CA GLU A 15 2.16 6.76 -11.06
C GLU A 15 3.00 7.85 -10.35
N LEU A 16 4.03 7.45 -9.61
CA LEU A 16 4.97 8.37 -8.95
C LEU A 16 5.80 9.18 -9.96
N MET A 17 6.23 8.55 -11.06
CA MET A 17 6.92 9.27 -12.14
C MET A 17 6.01 10.30 -12.81
N ASP A 18 4.75 9.95 -13.07
CA ASP A 18 3.78 10.86 -13.70
C ASP A 18 3.47 12.05 -12.79
N LEU A 19 3.28 11.82 -11.49
CA LEU A 19 3.11 12.89 -10.50
C LEU A 19 4.33 13.82 -10.49
N ARG A 20 5.53 13.26 -10.42
CA ARG A 20 6.78 14.03 -10.43
C ARG A 20 6.95 14.83 -11.73
N ASN A 21 6.63 14.26 -12.88
CA ASN A 21 6.69 14.97 -14.17
C ASN A 21 5.71 16.15 -14.23
N GLN A 22 4.61 16.07 -13.49
CA GLN A 22 3.63 17.14 -13.35
C GLN A 22 3.99 18.16 -12.25
N GLY A 23 5.12 17.99 -11.54
CA GLY A 23 5.48 18.81 -10.38
C GLY A 23 4.50 18.63 -9.21
N ARG A 24 3.93 17.44 -9.07
CA ARG A 24 2.93 17.08 -8.07
C ARG A 24 3.46 16.01 -7.14
N ARG A 25 2.94 15.99 -5.91
CA ARG A 25 3.27 14.98 -4.89
C ARG A 25 2.02 14.48 -4.20
N ASN A 26 1.84 13.15 -4.19
CA ASN A 26 0.82 12.51 -3.38
C ASN A 26 1.27 12.51 -1.90
N CYS A 27 0.35 12.82 -1.00
CA CYS A 27 0.55 12.93 0.43
C CYS A 27 -0.49 12.06 1.13
N ILE A 28 -0.01 11.16 1.98
CA ILE A 28 -0.83 10.32 2.85
C ILE A 28 -0.57 10.78 4.28
N GLU A 29 -1.59 11.31 4.94
CA GLU A 29 -1.52 11.88 6.29
C GLU A 29 -2.62 11.30 7.19
N ASN A 30 -2.54 11.58 8.50
CA ASN A 30 -3.54 11.21 9.51
C ASN A 30 -3.99 9.74 9.45
N ILE A 31 -3.04 8.83 9.25
CA ILE A 31 -3.30 7.39 9.15
C ILE A 31 -3.72 6.86 10.53
N ALA A 32 -4.93 6.32 10.65
CA ALA A 32 -5.37 5.53 11.80
C ALA A 32 -5.61 4.08 11.40
N LEU A 33 -4.78 3.19 11.94
CA LEU A 33 -4.92 1.74 11.78
C LEU A 33 -6.13 1.27 12.61
N ARG A 34 -7.13 0.67 11.95
CA ARG A 34 -8.34 0.16 12.60
C ARG A 34 -8.24 -1.31 12.95
N ASN A 35 -7.77 -2.12 12.01
CA ASN A 35 -7.58 -3.55 12.21
C ASN A 35 -6.29 -4.02 11.55
N THR A 36 -5.62 -4.97 12.18
CA THR A 36 -4.49 -5.69 11.58
C THR A 36 -4.48 -7.11 12.11
N GLU A 37 -4.81 -8.06 11.24
CA GLU A 37 -4.97 -9.47 11.60
C GLU A 37 -4.27 -10.37 10.58
N ILE A 38 -3.59 -11.42 11.06
CA ILE A 38 -3.08 -12.47 10.19
C ILE A 38 -4.25 -13.41 9.87
N THR A 39 -4.73 -13.40 8.63
CA THR A 39 -5.86 -14.22 8.19
C THR A 39 -5.43 -15.56 7.61
N GLU A 40 -4.20 -15.65 7.10
CA GLU A 40 -3.62 -16.89 6.59
C GLU A 40 -2.14 -16.99 7.03
N ALA A 41 -1.71 -18.19 7.40
CA ALA A 41 -0.31 -18.51 7.65
C ALA A 41 -0.03 -19.93 7.17
N CYS A 42 0.88 -20.10 6.22
CA CYS A 42 1.25 -21.40 5.68
C CYS A 42 2.72 -21.46 5.30
N THR A 43 3.25 -22.67 5.18
CA THR A 43 4.60 -22.93 4.70
C THR A 43 4.52 -23.89 3.51
N GLU A 44 5.09 -23.49 2.39
CA GLU A 44 5.15 -24.29 1.16
C GLU A 44 6.56 -24.27 0.58
N GLN A 45 7.13 -25.45 0.28
CA GLN A 45 8.41 -25.58 -0.43
C GLN A 45 9.56 -24.71 0.15
N SER A 46 9.74 -24.75 1.48
CA SER A 46 10.75 -23.95 2.20
C SER A 46 10.53 -22.43 2.16
N GLN A 47 9.30 -22.00 1.87
CA GLN A 47 8.86 -20.61 1.94
C GLN A 47 7.71 -20.47 2.93
N ASP A 48 7.83 -19.55 3.88
CA ASP A 48 6.72 -19.13 4.73
C ASP A 48 5.91 -18.04 4.02
N TYR A 49 4.59 -18.09 4.16
CA TYR A 49 3.65 -17.07 3.72
C TYR A 49 2.75 -16.65 4.88
N ILE A 50 2.47 -15.34 4.95
CA ILE A 50 1.40 -14.79 5.78
C ILE A 50 0.56 -13.84 4.94
N THR A 51 -0.75 -13.84 5.16
CA THR A 51 -1.65 -12.81 4.65
C THR A 51 -2.15 -12.00 5.84
N VAL A 52 -1.99 -10.68 5.75
CA VAL A 52 -2.43 -9.73 6.77
C VAL A 52 -3.59 -8.93 6.22
N HIS A 53 -4.74 -8.96 6.89
CA HIS A 53 -5.84 -8.03 6.67
C HIS A 53 -5.51 -6.72 7.36
N VAL A 54 -5.53 -5.62 6.61
CA VAL A 54 -5.21 -4.28 7.07
C VAL A 54 -6.41 -3.39 6.78
N GLU A 55 -6.96 -2.80 7.84
CA GLU A 55 -7.96 -1.76 7.74
C GLU A 55 -7.41 -0.47 8.34
N ALA A 56 -7.55 0.64 7.63
CA ALA A 56 -7.18 1.95 8.11
C ALA A 56 -8.14 3.02 7.57
N ASN A 57 -8.12 4.20 8.18
CA ASN A 57 -8.52 5.43 7.49
C ASN A 57 -7.31 6.35 7.38
N LEU A 58 -7.31 7.17 6.33
CA LEU A 58 -6.22 8.08 6.03
C LEU A 58 -6.73 9.28 5.24
N GLU A 59 -5.98 10.38 5.25
CA GLU A 59 -6.17 11.48 4.31
C GLU A 59 -5.25 11.23 3.11
N ASP A 60 -5.84 11.17 1.92
CA ASP A 60 -5.11 11.04 0.65
C ASP A 60 -5.39 12.24 -0.23
N PHE A 61 -4.34 13.03 -0.49
CA PHE A 61 -4.42 14.19 -1.36
C PHE A 61 -3.12 14.40 -2.12
N THR A 62 -3.25 15.08 -3.26
CA THR A 62 -2.11 15.45 -4.10
C THR A 62 -1.94 16.96 -4.07
N ILE A 63 -0.70 17.42 -3.89
CA ILE A 63 -0.34 18.85 -3.93
C ILE A 63 0.46 19.19 -5.18
N ASP A 64 0.35 20.42 -5.66
CA ASP A 64 1.35 21.04 -6.52
C ASP A 64 2.55 21.46 -5.68
N GLU A 65 3.75 21.02 -6.04
CA GLU A 65 4.94 21.21 -5.20
C GLU A 65 5.43 22.67 -5.17
N LYS A 66 5.11 23.48 -6.19
CA LYS A 66 5.54 24.89 -6.25
C LYS A 66 4.68 25.78 -5.36
N SER A 67 3.37 25.57 -5.39
CA SER A 67 2.39 26.40 -4.68
C SER A 67 1.98 25.82 -3.33
N GLY A 68 2.15 24.51 -3.11
CA GLY A 68 1.68 23.80 -1.93
C GLY A 68 0.16 23.59 -1.89
N ILE A 69 -0.54 23.96 -2.97
CA ILE A 69 -2.00 23.88 -3.07
C ILE A 69 -2.41 22.43 -3.38
N THR A 70 -3.46 21.95 -2.71
CA THR A 70 -4.10 20.66 -3.02
C THR A 70 -4.76 20.72 -4.40
N VAL A 71 -4.37 19.82 -5.29
CA VAL A 71 -4.86 19.73 -6.68
C VAL A 71 -5.74 18.50 -6.94
N ALA A 72 -5.71 17.51 -6.05
CA ALA A 72 -6.61 16.34 -6.08
C ALA A 72 -6.74 15.73 -4.67
N GLY A 73 -7.81 14.97 -4.45
CA GLY A 73 -8.13 14.38 -3.14
C GLY A 73 -8.61 15.42 -2.13
N SER A 74 -8.63 15.04 -0.85
CA SER A 74 -9.15 15.87 0.23
C SER A 74 -8.25 15.82 1.46
N LYS A 75 -8.07 16.97 2.11
CA LYS A 75 -7.40 17.11 3.41
C LYS A 75 -8.37 17.05 4.58
N SER A 76 -9.64 16.74 4.32
CA SER A 76 -10.70 16.78 5.35
C SER A 76 -11.60 15.56 5.29
N ASP A 77 -11.66 14.89 4.15
CA ASP A 77 -12.40 13.64 4.00
C ASP A 77 -11.44 12.46 4.21
N LEU A 78 -11.72 11.67 5.24
CA LEU A 78 -11.02 10.42 5.48
C LEU A 78 -11.45 9.40 4.43
N VAL A 79 -10.45 8.73 3.85
CA VAL A 79 -10.63 7.61 2.92
C VAL A 79 -10.46 6.32 3.71
N ASP A 80 -11.43 5.41 3.58
CA ASP A 80 -11.33 4.06 4.11
C ASP A 80 -10.42 3.21 3.23
N PHE A 81 -9.49 2.52 3.88
CA PHE A 81 -8.50 1.65 3.28
C PHE A 81 -8.68 0.24 3.84
N GLU A 82 -8.93 -0.74 2.98
CA GLU A 82 -9.07 -2.15 3.34
C GLU A 82 -8.31 -3.02 2.34
N GLU A 83 -7.28 -3.72 2.79
CA GLU A 83 -6.43 -4.54 1.94
C GLU A 83 -5.93 -5.82 2.63
N PHE A 84 -5.64 -6.84 1.82
CA PHE A 84 -5.01 -8.09 2.24
C PHE A 84 -3.61 -8.16 1.65
N TRP A 85 -2.61 -8.10 2.53
CA TRP A 85 -1.19 -8.03 2.15
C TRP A 85 -0.53 -9.38 2.40
N THR A 86 -0.15 -10.07 1.32
CA THR A 86 0.56 -11.35 1.42
C THR A 86 2.06 -11.12 1.42
N PHE A 87 2.73 -11.55 2.48
CA PHE A 87 4.17 -11.53 2.60
C PHE A 87 4.74 -12.94 2.51
N SER A 88 5.98 -13.05 2.03
CA SER A 88 6.72 -14.30 2.08
C SER A 88 8.16 -14.12 2.54
N ARG A 89 8.73 -15.17 3.09
CA ARG A 89 10.18 -15.29 3.37
C ARG A 89 10.64 -16.74 3.17
N PRO A 90 11.90 -17.00 2.82
CA PRO A 90 12.46 -18.33 2.99
C PRO A 90 12.37 -18.74 4.48
N VAL A 91 12.08 -20.01 4.74
CA VAL A 91 11.92 -20.53 6.12
C VAL A 91 13.13 -20.16 6.99
N GLY A 92 12.87 -19.79 8.25
CA GLY A 92 13.88 -19.39 9.23
C GLY A 92 13.95 -17.88 9.47
N PRO A 93 15.06 -17.34 10.01
CA PRO A 93 15.18 -15.94 10.40
C PRO A 93 15.48 -15.01 9.21
N ASN A 94 14.73 -15.17 8.12
CA ASN A 94 14.87 -14.37 6.90
C ASN A 94 13.89 -13.19 6.89
N ARG A 95 14.20 -12.20 6.04
CA ARG A 95 13.36 -11.01 5.86
C ARG A 95 12.09 -11.32 5.07
N TRP A 96 10.97 -10.81 5.55
CA TRP A 96 9.69 -10.79 4.84
C TRP A 96 9.73 -9.83 3.66
N LYS A 97 9.08 -10.22 2.57
CA LYS A 97 8.86 -9.38 1.37
C LYS A 97 7.39 -9.43 0.98
N LEU A 98 6.83 -8.30 0.59
CA LEU A 98 5.49 -8.24 0.04
C LEU A 98 5.45 -8.97 -1.30
N THR A 99 4.46 -9.82 -1.51
CA THR A 99 4.30 -10.63 -2.73
C THR A 99 2.98 -10.41 -3.44
N ALA A 100 1.93 -10.00 -2.72
CA ALA A 100 0.65 -9.61 -3.31
C ALA A 100 -0.09 -8.62 -2.40
N VAL A 101 -0.94 -7.81 -3.02
CA VAL A 101 -1.94 -6.99 -2.35
C VAL A 101 -3.28 -7.27 -3.02
N GLN A 102 -4.32 -7.41 -2.21
CA GLN A 102 -5.69 -7.61 -2.67
C GLN A 102 -6.63 -6.66 -1.95
N GLN A 103 -7.41 -5.92 -2.72
CA GLN A 103 -8.58 -5.20 -2.23
C GLN A 103 -9.82 -6.10 -2.35
N PRO A 104 -10.80 -6.00 -1.43
CA PRO A 104 -12.10 -6.65 -1.57
C PRO A 104 -12.74 -6.45 -2.95
#